data_AF-A0A7S2H3U1-F1
#
_entry.id   AF-A0A7S2H3U1-F1
#
_cell.length_a   1.000
_cell.length_b   1.000
_cell.length_c   1.000
_cell.angle_alpha   90.00
_cell.angle_beta   90.00
_cell.angle_gamma   90.00
#
_symmetry.space_group_name_H-M   'P 1'
#
loop_
_entity.id
_entity.type
_entity.pdbx_description
1 polymer ?
#
loop_
_entity_poly.entity_id
_entity_poly.type
_entity_poly.pdbx_seq_one_letter_code
_entity_poly.pdbx_strand_id
1 'polypeptide(L)'
;PATKPADCAFVELLASGPQPPRWFVSHWWGELVGDFVRCVEKHSQIRCVGGDSPYWVCAYANRQHSLGTALTLDPRETSFFKAMQLSDGVLLILDDKTDHSGPATPFTRVWCAFEEAMVLETAADRDSALLFDIAAQRGDATELLTDGVATWDTKQPPIASPERHKAIRERTFPIEVI
;
A
#
# COMPACT_ATOMS: atom_id res chain seq x y z
N PRO A 1 17.91 -3.04 -16.64
CA PRO A 1 17.73 -2.19 -15.43
C PRO A 1 19.10 -1.99 -14.76
N ALA A 2 19.30 -0.86 -14.05
CA ALA A 2 20.56 -0.56 -13.34
C ALA A 2 20.90 -1.58 -12.23
N THR A 3 19.90 -2.35 -11.78
CA THR A 3 20.03 -3.44 -10.82
C THR A 3 20.62 -4.73 -11.40
N LYS A 4 20.62 -4.90 -12.73
CA LYS A 4 21.08 -6.14 -13.39
C LYS A 4 22.58 -6.43 -13.16
N PRO A 5 23.51 -5.46 -13.26
CA PRO A 5 24.93 -5.70 -13.01
C PRO A 5 25.24 -6.13 -11.57
N ALA A 6 24.44 -5.67 -10.60
CA ALA A 6 24.59 -6.00 -9.18
C ALA A 6 23.75 -7.22 -8.74
N ASP A 7 22.95 -7.78 -9.65
CA ASP A 7 22.04 -8.90 -9.42
C ASP A 7 21.15 -8.78 -8.17
N CYS A 8 20.58 -7.60 -7.95
CA CYS A 8 19.80 -7.29 -6.75
C CYS A 8 18.43 -6.65 -7.08
N ALA A 9 17.59 -6.48 -6.06
CA ALA A 9 16.41 -5.61 -6.12
C ALA A 9 16.83 -4.13 -6.07
N PHE A 10 15.92 -3.23 -6.44
CA PHE A 10 16.20 -1.79 -6.41
C PHE A 10 16.45 -1.28 -4.99
N VAL A 11 15.66 -1.76 -4.02
CA VAL A 11 15.82 -1.40 -2.60
C VAL A 11 17.21 -1.75 -2.05
N GLU A 12 17.83 -2.84 -2.52
CA GLU A 12 19.17 -3.27 -2.07
C GLU A 12 20.28 -2.31 -2.50
N LEU A 13 20.05 -1.47 -3.51
CA LEU A 13 20.98 -0.40 -3.90
C LEU A 13 20.83 0.88 -3.06
N LEU A 14 19.68 1.06 -2.42
CA LEU A 14 19.32 2.29 -1.70
C LEU A 14 19.40 2.13 -0.18
N ALA A 15 19.06 0.96 0.34
CA ALA A 15 18.97 0.71 1.76
C ALA A 15 20.37 0.57 2.38
N SER A 16 20.59 1.21 3.53
CA SER A 16 21.82 1.04 4.32
C SER A 16 21.81 -0.20 5.22
N GLY A 17 20.71 -0.95 5.26
CA GLY A 17 20.53 -2.12 6.11
C GLY A 17 19.11 -2.70 5.99
N PRO A 18 18.76 -3.71 6.81
CA PRO A 18 17.42 -4.31 6.81
C PRO A 18 16.32 -3.28 7.13
N GLN A 19 15.24 -3.31 6.34
CA GLN A 19 14.08 -2.43 6.48
C GLN A 19 12.81 -3.28 6.56
N PRO A 20 12.45 -3.82 7.75
CA PRO A 20 11.22 -4.58 7.89
C PRO A 20 10.01 -3.68 7.55
N PRO A 21 9.07 -4.16 6.74
CA PRO A 21 8.01 -3.33 6.23
C PRO A 21 7.01 -3.01 7.34
N ARG A 22 6.63 -1.74 7.45
CA ARG A 22 5.54 -1.35 8.31
C ARG A 22 4.20 -1.50 7.60
N TRP A 23 4.18 -1.13 6.32
CA TRP A 23 3.02 -1.24 5.46
C TRP A 23 3.40 -1.93 4.15
N PHE A 24 2.51 -2.79 3.68
CA PHE A 24 2.59 -3.38 2.35
C PHE A 24 1.75 -2.52 1.38
N VAL A 25 2.27 -2.23 0.20
CA VAL A 25 1.54 -1.43 -0.81
C VAL A 25 1.08 -2.31 -1.97
N SER A 26 -0.24 -2.41 -2.13
CA SER A 26 -0.89 -3.04 -3.28
C SER A 26 -1.19 -1.99 -4.36
N HIS A 27 -0.68 -2.20 -5.57
CA HIS A 27 -0.82 -1.27 -6.70
C HIS A 27 -0.57 -1.99 -8.06
N TRP A 28 -0.98 -1.37 -9.17
CA TRP A 28 -0.93 -1.99 -10.51
C TRP A 28 0.32 -1.63 -11.34
N TRP A 29 1.27 -0.90 -10.77
CA TRP A 29 2.60 -0.51 -11.28
C TRP A 29 2.61 0.48 -12.44
N GLY A 30 1.48 0.70 -13.12
CA GLY A 30 1.38 1.61 -14.25
C GLY A 30 0.86 3.00 -13.89
N GLU A 31 0.53 3.26 -12.63
CA GLU A 31 0.10 4.59 -12.20
C GLU A 31 1.25 5.60 -12.26
N LEU A 32 0.88 6.89 -12.28
CA LEU A 32 1.84 7.98 -12.18
C LEU A 32 2.61 7.87 -10.86
N VAL A 33 3.95 7.77 -10.93
CA VAL A 33 4.81 7.69 -9.74
C VAL A 33 4.60 8.87 -8.80
N GLY A 34 4.31 10.07 -9.32
CA GLY A 34 4.00 11.23 -8.50
C GLY A 34 2.71 11.06 -7.68
N ASP A 35 1.72 10.37 -8.23
CA ASP A 35 0.44 10.11 -7.56
C ASP A 35 0.61 8.99 -6.52
N PHE A 36 1.37 7.96 -6.87
CA PHE A 36 1.81 6.93 -5.93
C PHE A 36 2.49 7.54 -4.68
N VAL A 37 3.48 8.43 -4.89
CA VAL A 37 4.21 9.07 -3.79
C VAL A 37 3.28 9.90 -2.91
N ARG A 38 2.37 10.70 -3.51
CA ARG A 38 1.38 11.49 -2.76
C ARG A 38 0.49 10.61 -1.89
N CYS A 39 0.01 9.49 -2.42
CA CYS A 39 -0.79 8.51 -1.67
C CYS A 39 -0.01 7.96 -0.46
N VAL A 40 1.24 7.55 -0.64
CA VAL A 40 2.09 7.05 0.45
C VAL A 40 2.39 8.13 1.49
N GLU A 41 2.71 9.35 1.06
CA GLU A 41 2.97 10.49 1.97
C GLU A 41 1.73 10.83 2.80
N LYS A 42 0.56 10.93 2.15
CA LYS A 42 -0.71 11.20 2.81
C LYS A 42 -1.06 10.08 3.80
N HIS A 43 -0.87 8.82 3.41
CA HIS A 43 -1.06 7.68 4.30
C HIS A 43 -0.15 7.74 5.53
N SER A 44 1.14 8.02 5.33
CA SER A 44 2.10 8.17 6.43
C SER A 44 1.69 9.27 7.44
N GLN A 45 1.16 10.39 6.94
CA GLN A 45 0.64 11.48 7.76
C GLN A 45 -0.60 11.06 8.57
N ILE A 46 -1.58 10.41 7.93
CA ILE A 46 -2.84 10.01 8.57
C ILE A 46 -2.61 8.90 9.60
N ARG A 47 -1.77 7.90 9.30
CA ARG A 47 -1.36 6.87 10.27
C ARG A 47 -0.30 7.34 11.26
N CYS A 48 0.24 8.55 11.10
CA CYS A 48 1.29 9.12 11.96
C CYS A 48 2.49 8.17 12.17
N VAL A 49 2.88 7.40 11.14
CA VAL A 49 3.93 6.40 11.26
C VAL A 49 5.35 6.97 11.12
N GLY A 50 5.49 8.25 10.77
CA GLY A 50 6.77 8.94 10.65
C GLY A 50 7.42 8.79 9.27
N GLY A 51 8.27 9.77 8.91
CA GLY A 51 8.87 9.87 7.56
C GLY A 51 9.78 8.69 7.17
N ASP A 52 10.39 8.03 8.15
CA ASP A 52 11.30 6.91 7.92
C ASP A 52 10.62 5.53 7.95
N SER A 53 9.28 5.48 8.08
CA SER A 53 8.55 4.20 8.12
C SER A 53 8.64 3.46 6.79
N PRO A 54 9.12 2.20 6.75
CA PRO A 54 9.27 1.48 5.50
C PRO A 54 7.93 1.04 4.89
N TYR A 55 7.74 1.32 3.61
CA TYR A 55 6.66 0.80 2.79
C TYR A 55 7.22 -0.25 1.83
N TRP A 56 6.65 -1.46 1.87
CA TRP A 56 7.02 -2.51 0.94
C TRP A 56 6.28 -2.33 -0.37
N VAL A 57 7.03 -2.20 -1.46
CA VAL A 57 6.47 -1.99 -2.81
C VAL A 57 7.03 -3.05 -3.73
N CYS A 58 6.15 -3.87 -4.29
CA CYS A 58 6.53 -5.03 -5.10
C CYS A 58 7.47 -4.68 -6.27
N ALA A 59 7.19 -3.54 -6.93
CA ALA A 59 8.00 -3.02 -8.03
C ALA A 59 9.46 -2.74 -7.64
N TYR A 60 9.73 -2.37 -6.38
CA TYR A 60 11.06 -1.94 -5.92
C TYR A 60 11.78 -3.00 -5.07
N ALA A 61 11.02 -3.81 -4.34
CA ALA A 61 11.54 -4.80 -3.40
C ALA A 61 11.88 -6.14 -4.07
N ASN A 62 11.29 -6.44 -5.24
CA ASN A 62 11.64 -7.64 -5.98
C ASN A 62 12.76 -7.40 -7.00
N ARG A 63 13.54 -8.45 -7.25
CA ARG A 63 14.51 -8.51 -8.34
C ARG A 63 13.76 -8.61 -9.68
N GLN A 64 13.39 -7.46 -10.25
CA GLN A 64 12.54 -7.37 -11.43
C GLN A 64 13.06 -8.17 -12.64
N HIS A 65 14.38 -8.26 -12.83
CA HIS A 65 14.99 -9.04 -13.93
C HIS A 65 14.96 -10.56 -13.74
N SER A 66 14.48 -11.04 -12.59
CA SER A 66 14.35 -12.45 -12.25
C SER A 66 13.04 -12.75 -11.52
N LEU A 67 11.99 -11.96 -11.78
CA LEU A 67 10.71 -12.11 -11.06
C LEU A 67 10.14 -13.53 -11.18
N GLY A 68 10.27 -14.15 -12.35
CA GLY A 68 9.79 -15.52 -12.60
C GLY A 68 10.43 -16.59 -11.71
N THR A 69 11.64 -16.37 -11.17
CA THR A 69 12.26 -17.30 -10.22
C THR A 69 11.80 -17.09 -8.79
N ALA A 70 11.20 -15.94 -8.49
CA ALA A 70 10.66 -15.60 -7.17
C ALA A 70 9.17 -16.00 -7.03
N LEU A 71 8.50 -16.31 -8.15
CA LEU A 71 7.13 -16.82 -8.16
C LEU A 71 7.13 -18.33 -7.97
N THR A 72 6.43 -18.77 -6.94
CA THR A 72 6.20 -20.18 -6.58
C THR A 72 4.82 -20.62 -7.05
N LEU A 73 4.58 -21.95 -7.07
CA LEU A 73 3.26 -22.49 -7.41
C LEU A 73 2.20 -22.04 -6.39
N ASP A 74 2.57 -22.01 -5.11
CA ASP A 74 1.77 -21.41 -4.05
C ASP A 74 2.21 -19.95 -3.83
N PRO A 75 1.36 -18.95 -4.15
CA PRO A 75 1.65 -17.53 -3.91
C PRO A 75 1.98 -17.20 -2.45
N ARG A 76 1.59 -18.02 -1.48
CA ARG A 76 1.89 -17.83 -0.06
C ARG A 76 3.36 -18.10 0.30
N GLU A 77 4.12 -18.75 -0.58
CA GLU A 77 5.55 -18.98 -0.36
C GLU A 77 6.44 -17.81 -0.85
N THR A 78 5.84 -16.85 -1.56
CA THR A 78 6.53 -15.74 -2.21
C THR A 78 7.02 -14.67 -1.23
N SER A 79 7.94 -13.83 -1.71
CA SER A 79 8.45 -12.68 -0.94
C SER A 79 7.36 -11.66 -0.62
N PHE A 80 6.42 -11.41 -1.52
CA PHE A 80 5.35 -10.43 -1.30
C PHE A 80 4.37 -10.89 -0.22
N PHE A 81 3.99 -12.18 -0.21
CA PHE A 81 3.14 -12.70 0.86
C PHE A 81 3.84 -12.59 2.22
N LYS A 82 5.12 -12.98 2.30
CA LYS A 82 5.91 -12.85 3.54
C LYS A 82 6.02 -11.40 4.01
N ALA A 83 6.27 -10.45 3.10
CA ALA A 83 6.34 -9.03 3.43
C ALA A 83 5.00 -8.49 3.97
N MET A 84 3.88 -8.90 3.36
CA MET A 84 2.55 -8.56 3.83
C MET A 84 2.28 -9.14 5.23
N GLN A 85 2.69 -10.39 5.48
CA GLN A 85 2.56 -11.01 6.81
C GLN A 85 3.43 -10.35 7.90
N LEU A 86 4.45 -9.59 7.53
CA LEU A 86 5.27 -8.81 8.48
C LEU A 86 4.72 -7.40 8.72
N SER A 87 3.77 -6.93 7.92
CA SER A 87 3.25 -5.56 7.97
C SER A 87 2.12 -5.40 9.00
N ASP A 88 1.94 -4.15 9.45
CA ASP A 88 0.79 -3.72 10.27
C ASP A 88 -0.50 -3.79 9.44
N GLY A 89 -0.40 -3.51 8.14
CA GLY A 89 -1.53 -3.51 7.21
C GLY A 89 -1.11 -3.38 5.75
N VAL A 90 -2.12 -3.35 4.89
CA VAL A 90 -2.02 -3.15 3.45
C VAL A 90 -2.62 -1.80 3.07
N LEU A 91 -1.88 -1.04 2.27
CA LEU A 91 -2.34 0.16 1.58
C LEU A 91 -2.61 -0.19 0.10
N LEU A 92 -3.87 -0.20 -0.30
CA LEU A 92 -4.28 -0.27 -1.70
C LEU A 92 -4.27 1.13 -2.32
N ILE A 93 -3.57 1.30 -3.43
CA ILE A 93 -3.54 2.58 -4.17
C ILE A 93 -4.32 2.41 -5.48
N LEU A 94 -5.42 3.14 -5.61
CA LEU A 94 -6.26 3.17 -6.81
C LEU A 94 -5.78 4.29 -7.76
N ASP A 95 -5.68 3.97 -9.04
CA ASP A 95 -5.42 4.94 -10.10
C ASP A 95 -6.70 5.59 -10.60
N ASP A 96 -6.60 6.88 -10.96
CA ASP A 96 -7.64 7.59 -11.69
C ASP A 96 -7.65 7.14 -13.17
N LYS A 97 -8.74 7.46 -13.86
CA LYS A 97 -8.90 7.15 -15.28
C LYS A 97 -7.89 7.93 -16.13
N THR A 98 -7.16 7.19 -16.98
CA THR A 98 -6.27 7.73 -18.01
C THR A 98 -6.63 7.17 -19.39
N ASP A 99 -5.87 7.54 -20.42
CA ASP A 99 -6.00 6.94 -21.76
C ASP A 99 -5.56 5.47 -21.81
N HIS A 100 -4.89 4.98 -20.76
CA HIS A 100 -4.22 3.67 -20.74
C HIS A 100 -4.66 2.78 -19.57
N SER A 101 -5.37 3.33 -18.59
CA SER A 101 -5.73 2.63 -17.35
C SER A 101 -6.91 3.27 -16.64
N GLY A 102 -7.36 2.61 -15.59
CA GLY A 102 -8.29 3.14 -14.63
C GLY A 102 -9.74 3.24 -15.11
N PRO A 103 -10.63 3.70 -14.21
CA PRO A 103 -10.36 3.87 -12.78
C PRO A 103 -10.14 2.52 -12.07
N ALA A 104 -9.40 2.53 -10.96
CA ALA A 104 -9.12 1.36 -10.10
C ALA A 104 -8.66 0.10 -10.84
N THR A 105 -7.63 0.25 -11.66
CA THR A 105 -6.95 -0.87 -12.31
C THR A 105 -6.51 -1.98 -11.34
N PRO A 106 -6.10 -1.73 -10.08
CA PRO A 106 -5.79 -2.81 -9.13
C PRO A 106 -6.86 -3.91 -9.04
N PHE A 107 -8.15 -3.56 -9.04
CA PHE A 107 -9.25 -4.55 -8.99
C PHE A 107 -9.33 -5.46 -10.22
N THR A 108 -8.62 -5.13 -11.30
CA THR A 108 -8.51 -5.96 -12.51
C THR A 108 -7.25 -6.84 -12.54
N ARG A 109 -6.32 -6.66 -11.59
CA ARG A 109 -5.05 -7.39 -11.54
C ARG A 109 -5.14 -8.55 -10.56
N VAL A 110 -4.89 -9.76 -11.06
CA VAL A 110 -4.97 -10.99 -10.25
C VAL A 110 -4.10 -10.96 -8.99
N TRP A 111 -2.93 -10.31 -9.03
CA TRP A 111 -2.06 -10.20 -7.86
C TRP A 111 -2.60 -9.22 -6.80
N CYS A 112 -3.18 -8.09 -7.21
CA CYS A 112 -3.85 -7.16 -6.29
C CYS A 112 -5.06 -7.85 -5.65
N ALA A 113 -5.87 -8.55 -6.44
CA ALA A 113 -7.00 -9.32 -5.93
C ALA A 113 -6.56 -10.41 -4.93
N PHE A 114 -5.40 -11.06 -5.17
CA PHE A 114 -4.82 -11.99 -4.19
C PHE A 114 -4.41 -11.27 -2.91
N GLU A 115 -3.69 -10.15 -3.00
CA GLU A 115 -3.26 -9.34 -1.84
C GLU A 115 -4.47 -8.88 -1.01
N GLU A 116 -5.52 -8.35 -1.65
CA GLU A 116 -6.78 -7.95 -1.01
C GLU A 116 -7.48 -9.14 -0.33
N ALA A 117 -7.55 -10.30 -0.99
CA ALA A 117 -8.13 -11.50 -0.38
C ALA A 117 -7.36 -11.95 0.86
N MET A 118 -6.03 -11.85 0.84
CA MET A 118 -5.19 -12.21 1.99
C MET A 118 -5.29 -11.22 3.15
N VAL A 119 -5.74 -9.98 2.93
CA VAL A 119 -6.06 -9.06 4.03
C VAL A 119 -7.28 -9.53 4.81
N LEU A 120 -8.29 -10.08 4.10
CA LEU A 120 -9.51 -10.62 4.71
C LEU A 120 -9.26 -11.94 5.45
N GLU A 121 -8.24 -12.69 5.04
CA GLU A 121 -7.81 -13.89 5.75
C GLU A 121 -6.90 -13.52 6.93
N THR A 122 -7.43 -13.63 8.16
CA THR A 122 -6.56 -13.57 9.34
C THR A 122 -5.71 -14.84 9.37
N ALA A 123 -4.41 -14.71 9.09
CA ALA A 123 -3.48 -15.81 9.24
C ALA A 123 -3.52 -16.32 10.69
N ALA A 124 -3.55 -17.65 10.85
CA ALA A 124 -3.70 -18.30 12.16
C ALA A 124 -2.64 -17.88 13.19
N ASP A 125 -1.47 -17.44 12.71
CA ASP A 125 -0.30 -17.08 13.53
C ASP A 125 -0.19 -15.57 13.80
N ARG A 126 -1.22 -14.77 13.47
CA ARG A 126 -1.24 -13.33 13.74
C ARG A 126 -2.06 -13.01 14.98
N ASP A 127 -1.50 -12.19 15.86
CA ASP A 127 -2.19 -11.63 17.03
C ASP A 127 -3.29 -10.63 16.62
N SER A 128 -3.18 -10.04 15.43
CA SER A 128 -4.17 -9.10 14.88
C SER A 128 -4.34 -9.24 13.37
N ALA A 129 -5.56 -8.95 12.89
CA ALA A 129 -5.84 -8.80 11.47
C ALA A 129 -4.95 -7.70 10.84
N LEU A 130 -4.72 -7.81 9.54
CA LEU A 130 -4.10 -6.74 8.75
C LEU A 130 -5.09 -5.58 8.62
N LEU A 131 -4.63 -4.36 8.85
CA LEU A 131 -5.42 -3.17 8.50
C LEU A 131 -5.52 -3.05 6.98
N PHE A 132 -6.67 -2.59 6.48
CA PHE A 132 -6.89 -2.35 5.06
C PHE A 132 -7.19 -0.88 4.75
N ASP A 133 -6.22 -0.17 4.19
CA ASP A 133 -6.36 1.22 3.82
C ASP A 133 -6.42 1.37 2.29
N ILE A 134 -7.19 2.33 1.82
CA ILE A 134 -7.35 2.63 0.39
C ILE A 134 -7.01 4.09 0.17
N ALA A 135 -6.11 4.38 -0.76
CA ALA A 135 -5.77 5.73 -1.18
C ALA A 135 -6.09 5.96 -2.66
N ALA A 136 -6.51 7.17 -3.00
CA ALA A 136 -6.68 7.62 -4.37
C ALA A 136 -6.18 9.06 -4.53
N GLN A 137 -5.46 9.32 -5.63
CA GLN A 137 -5.08 10.65 -6.06
C GLN A 137 -5.95 11.05 -7.25
N ARG A 138 -6.56 12.25 -7.18
CA ARG A 138 -7.34 12.82 -8.28
C ARG A 138 -7.07 14.30 -8.40
N GLY A 139 -6.52 14.73 -9.53
CA GLY A 139 -6.11 16.12 -9.73
C GLY A 139 -5.11 16.55 -8.65
N ASP A 140 -5.50 17.53 -7.82
CA ASP A 140 -4.71 18.05 -6.70
C ASP A 140 -5.06 17.43 -5.34
N ALA A 141 -6.04 16.52 -5.27
CA ALA A 141 -6.50 15.92 -4.03
C ALA A 141 -5.98 14.49 -3.84
N THR A 142 -5.48 14.19 -2.64
CA THR A 142 -5.16 12.83 -2.16
C THR A 142 -6.09 12.46 -1.02
N GLU A 143 -6.90 11.43 -1.23
CA GLU A 143 -7.93 11.01 -0.28
C GLU A 143 -7.70 9.57 0.17
N LEU A 144 -8.08 9.27 1.42
CA LEU A 144 -7.89 7.96 2.04
C LEU A 144 -9.15 7.47 2.74
N LEU A 145 -9.42 6.17 2.60
CA LEU A 145 -10.24 5.38 3.51
C LEU A 145 -9.31 4.54 4.38
N THR A 146 -9.53 4.55 5.70
CA THR A 146 -8.74 3.72 6.63
C THR A 146 -9.56 2.61 7.24
N ASP A 147 -8.96 1.46 7.52
CA ASP A 147 -9.56 0.49 8.44
C ASP A 147 -9.42 1.00 9.89
N GLY A 148 -10.55 1.10 10.58
CA GLY A 148 -10.66 1.73 11.89
C GLY A 148 -10.33 3.24 11.91
N VAL A 149 -10.28 3.78 13.12
CA VAL A 149 -9.89 5.17 13.40
C VAL A 149 -8.38 5.32 13.26
N ALA A 150 -7.92 6.25 12.43
CA ALA A 150 -6.49 6.49 12.25
C ALA A 150 -5.90 7.33 13.40
N THR A 151 -4.59 7.26 13.60
CA THR A 151 -3.91 8.02 14.65
C THR A 151 -4.13 9.52 14.52
N TRP A 152 -4.20 10.06 13.30
CA TRP A 152 -4.52 11.46 13.07
C TRP A 152 -5.90 11.85 13.63
N ASP A 153 -6.91 10.98 13.47
CA ASP A 153 -8.29 11.24 13.92
C ASP A 153 -8.36 11.37 15.47
N THR A 154 -7.50 10.64 16.18
CA THR A 154 -7.39 10.68 17.65
C THR A 154 -6.64 11.91 18.18
N LYS A 155 -5.81 12.53 17.34
CA LYS A 155 -4.99 13.71 17.71
C LYS A 155 -5.70 15.03 17.41
N GLN A 156 -6.87 14.99 16.79
CA GLN A 156 -7.65 16.18 16.51
C GLN A 156 -8.20 16.82 17.79
N PRO A 157 -8.49 18.13 17.77
CA PRO A 157 -9.12 18.81 18.88
C PRO A 157 -10.40 18.08 19.35
N PRO A 158 -10.73 18.08 20.65
CA PRO A 158 -11.84 17.29 21.22
C PRO A 158 -13.24 17.89 20.93
N ILE A 159 -13.39 18.51 19.77
CA ILE A 159 -14.64 19.14 19.30
C ILE A 159 -15.60 18.07 18.77
N ALA A 160 -15.09 16.90 18.40
CA ALA A 160 -15.83 15.72 17.99
C ALA A 160 -15.10 14.43 18.41
N SER A 161 -15.79 13.29 18.34
CA SER A 161 -15.16 11.99 18.59
C SER A 161 -14.21 11.61 17.44
N PRO A 162 -13.21 10.74 17.69
CA PRO A 162 -12.31 10.27 16.63
C PRO A 162 -13.05 9.63 15.43
N GLU A 163 -14.14 8.91 15.67
CA GLU A 163 -14.97 8.32 14.62
C GLU A 163 -15.62 9.40 13.75
N ARG A 164 -16.03 10.52 14.36
CA ARG A 164 -16.57 11.66 13.62
C ARG A 164 -15.48 12.41 12.86
N HIS A 165 -14.27 12.53 13.37
CA HIS A 165 -13.13 13.08 12.62
C HIS A 165 -12.81 12.23 11.39
N LYS A 166 -12.75 10.91 11.56
CA LYS A 166 -12.63 9.95 10.47
C LYS A 166 -13.73 10.16 9.42
N ALA A 167 -15.00 10.14 9.84
CA ALA A 167 -16.13 10.32 8.92
C ALA A 167 -16.07 11.65 8.14
N ILE A 168 -15.61 12.73 8.78
CA ILE A 168 -15.43 14.03 8.11
C ILE A 168 -14.28 14.01 7.12
N ARG A 169 -13.14 13.38 7.48
CA ARG A 169 -11.97 13.25 6.63
C ARG A 169 -12.27 12.42 5.38
N GLU A 170 -13.05 11.35 5.53
CA GLU A 170 -13.26 10.35 4.47
C GLU A 170 -14.43 10.68 3.54
N ARG A 171 -15.27 11.68 3.88
CA ARG A 171 -16.45 12.06 3.08
C ARG A 171 -16.12 12.56 1.68
N THR A 172 -14.88 12.98 1.44
CA THR A 172 -14.41 13.51 0.14
C THR A 172 -13.74 12.45 -0.70
N PHE A 173 -13.67 11.19 -0.22
CA PHE A 173 -13.11 10.11 -1.00
C PHE A 173 -13.89 9.93 -2.31
N PRO A 174 -13.21 9.87 -3.47
CA PRO A 174 -13.87 9.85 -4.77
C PRO A 174 -14.45 8.45 -5.04
N ILE A 175 -15.74 8.26 -4.75
CA ILE A 175 -16.41 6.97 -4.96
C ILE A 175 -16.43 6.55 -6.44
N GLU A 176 -16.30 7.49 -7.38
CA GLU A 176 -16.25 7.18 -8.81
C GLU A 176 -14.97 6.44 -9.24
N VAL A 177 -13.99 6.36 -8.34
CA VAL A 177 -12.78 5.56 -8.54
C VAL A 177 -13.02 4.09 -8.16
N ILE A 178 -14.07 3.77 -7.40
CA ILE A 178 -14.42 2.39 -6.98
C ILE A 178 -15.35 1.73 -8.01
#